data_AF-A0A7J5XKH0-F1
#
_entry.id   AF-A0A7J5XKH0-F1
#
_cell.length_a   1.000
_cell.length_b   1.000
_cell.length_c   1.000
_cell.angle_alpha   90.00
_cell.angle_beta   90.00
_cell.angle_gamma   90.00
#
_symmetry.space_group_name_H-M   'P 1'
#
loop_
_entity.id
_entity.type
_entity.pdbx_description
1 polymer ?
#
loop_
_entity_poly.entity_id
_entity_poly.type
_entity_poly.pdbx_seq_one_letter_code
_entity_poly.pdbx_strand_id
1 'polypeptide(L)'
;MLPSFRIIAYYHTNENEVLKLEPSRPAPSYEPRRMFGLKVTGDPGAIVGLVAVDKGVYVWDIVEKYDTGCTPGGGKDGMSVFFDAGLLFESNAASGTAYRQELKCPAPSRRKRETTIMDVRTSLLSNYTEKLQRDCCLDGMRDTLLSYTCERRVEYIFDGEACAAAFLHCCKDMENQRADSKVESLQLARSKRPG
;
A
#
# COMPACT_ATOMS: atom_id res chain seq x y z
N MET A 1 13.13 -5.47 13.37
CA MET A 1 12.04 -5.66 12.40
C MET A 1 11.53 -7.08 12.57
N LEU A 2 10.24 -7.23 12.88
CA LEU A 2 9.59 -8.49 13.28
C LEU A 2 9.22 -9.35 12.05
N PRO A 3 9.14 -10.68 12.18
CA PRO A 3 8.64 -11.57 11.13
C PRO A 3 7.23 -11.14 10.70
N SER A 4 6.95 -11.21 9.40
CA SER A 4 5.57 -11.09 8.91
C SER A 4 4.89 -12.46 8.98
N PHE A 5 3.57 -12.55 8.91
CA PHE A 5 2.88 -13.82 8.79
C PHE A 5 1.66 -13.61 7.90
N ARG A 6 1.25 -14.63 7.15
CA ARG A 6 0.03 -14.58 6.34
C ARG A 6 -1.03 -15.41 7.06
N ILE A 7 -2.18 -14.80 7.33
CA ILE A 7 -3.36 -15.50 7.82
C ILE A 7 -4.30 -15.66 6.63
N ILE A 8 -4.66 -16.90 6.34
CA ILE A 8 -5.70 -17.22 5.36
C ILE A 8 -6.83 -17.86 6.15
N ALA A 9 -8.04 -17.36 5.95
CA ALA A 9 -9.22 -18.07 6.40
C ALA A 9 -10.20 -18.21 5.25
N TYR A 10 -10.88 -19.35 5.28
CA TYR A 10 -11.87 -19.71 4.31
C TYR A 10 -12.99 -20.49 5.02
N TYR A 11 -14.08 -20.63 4.29
CA TYR A 11 -15.32 -21.24 4.71
C TYR A 11 -15.92 -21.91 3.50
N HIS A 12 -16.73 -22.93 3.73
CA HIS A 12 -17.40 -23.66 2.68
C HIS A 12 -18.90 -23.59 2.94
N THR A 13 -19.63 -23.03 1.96
CA THR A 13 -21.09 -22.89 2.00
C THR A 13 -21.68 -23.38 0.68
N ASN A 14 -22.94 -23.79 0.72
CA ASN A 14 -23.66 -24.30 -0.45
C ASN A 14 -24.25 -23.19 -1.34
N GLU A 15 -24.18 -21.92 -0.93
CA GLU A 15 -24.69 -20.75 -1.66
C GLU A 15 -23.78 -19.52 -1.51
N ASN A 16 -23.90 -18.56 -2.43
CA ASN A 16 -23.12 -17.32 -2.52
C ASN A 16 -23.25 -16.46 -1.26
N GLU A 17 -22.22 -16.45 -0.44
CA GLU A 17 -22.22 -15.80 0.88
C GLU A 17 -20.90 -15.10 1.16
N VAL A 18 -20.76 -14.30 2.23
CA VAL A 18 -19.67 -13.33 2.45
C VAL A 18 -18.90 -13.61 3.76
N LEU A 19 -17.63 -13.99 3.67
CA LEU A 19 -16.72 -14.05 4.83
C LEU A 19 -15.77 -12.87 4.87
N LYS A 20 -15.63 -12.28 6.05
CA LYS A 20 -14.75 -11.16 6.33
C LYS A 20 -13.90 -11.43 7.56
N LEU A 21 -12.59 -11.24 7.42
CA LEU A 21 -11.60 -11.38 8.49
C LEU A 21 -10.95 -10.03 8.72
N GLU A 22 -11.04 -9.54 9.94
CA GLU A 22 -10.43 -8.26 10.30
C GLU A 22 -9.77 -8.33 11.69
N PRO A 23 -8.63 -7.66 11.88
CA PRO A 23 -8.09 -7.48 13.22
C PRO A 23 -9.10 -6.68 14.05
N SER A 24 -9.42 -7.16 15.25
CA SER A 24 -10.33 -6.45 16.17
C SER A 24 -9.77 -5.08 16.56
N ARG A 25 -8.44 -4.91 16.52
CA ARG A 25 -7.73 -3.65 16.72
C ARG A 25 -6.67 -3.52 15.64
N PRO A 26 -6.88 -2.73 14.59
CA PRO A 26 -5.88 -2.53 13.56
C PRO A 26 -4.68 -1.78 14.14
N ALA A 27 -3.50 -2.38 14.05
CA ALA A 27 -2.25 -1.79 14.47
C ALA A 27 -1.16 -2.04 13.43
N PRO A 28 -0.19 -1.13 13.24
CA PRO A 28 0.91 -1.30 12.30
C PRO A 28 1.89 -2.40 12.71
N SER A 29 1.87 -2.81 13.99
CA SER A 29 2.66 -3.94 14.50
C SER A 29 1.99 -4.53 15.74
N TYR A 30 2.25 -5.80 16.01
CA TYR A 30 1.78 -6.52 17.20
C TYR A 30 2.99 -6.96 18.02
N GLU A 31 2.92 -6.79 19.34
CA GLU A 31 3.98 -7.20 20.25
C GLU A 31 3.97 -8.73 20.46
N PRO A 32 5.14 -9.38 20.52
CA PRO A 32 5.23 -10.78 20.89
C PRO A 32 4.55 -11.06 22.23
N ARG A 33 3.88 -12.22 22.33
CA ARG A 33 3.14 -12.67 23.53
C ARG A 33 1.94 -11.80 23.93
N ARG A 34 1.60 -10.75 23.18
CA ARG A 34 0.32 -10.04 23.38
C ARG A 34 -0.81 -10.79 22.71
N MET A 35 -1.97 -10.79 23.37
CA MET A 35 -3.19 -11.29 22.75
C MET A 35 -3.61 -10.38 21.60
N PHE A 36 -3.88 -11.01 20.47
CA PHE A 36 -4.42 -10.38 19.28
C PHE A 36 -5.85 -10.90 19.05
N GLY A 37 -6.80 -10.00 18.84
CA GLY A 37 -8.18 -10.36 18.52
C GLY A 37 -8.39 -10.38 17.01
N LEU A 38 -8.94 -11.46 16.48
CA LEU A 38 -9.39 -11.57 15.09
C LEU A 38 -10.91 -11.63 15.06
N LYS A 39 -11.56 -10.70 14.34
CA LYS A 39 -13.00 -10.72 14.10
C LYS A 39 -13.27 -11.50 12.82
N VAL A 40 -13.96 -12.62 12.97
CA VAL A 40 -14.48 -13.42 11.86
C VAL A 40 -15.95 -13.09 11.70
N THR A 41 -16.34 -12.61 10.53
CA THR A 41 -17.75 -12.41 10.17
C THR A 41 -18.05 -13.35 9.02
N GLY A 42 -19.11 -14.12 9.14
CA GLY A 42 -19.58 -15.04 8.12
C GLY A 42 -21.05 -15.34 8.37
N ASP A 43 -21.66 -16.04 7.45
CA ASP A 43 -23.09 -16.26 7.47
C ASP A 43 -23.52 -17.33 8.50
N PRO A 44 -24.80 -17.28 8.96
CA PRO A 44 -25.28 -18.18 9.99
C PRO A 44 -25.16 -19.66 9.58
N GLY A 45 -24.40 -20.45 10.34
CA GLY A 45 -24.17 -21.87 10.06
C GLY A 45 -22.90 -22.16 9.23
N ALA A 46 -22.14 -21.15 8.83
CA ALA A 46 -20.88 -21.32 8.14
C ALA A 46 -19.81 -21.99 9.03
N ILE A 47 -19.07 -22.94 8.46
CA ILE A 47 -17.91 -23.57 9.09
C ILE A 47 -16.65 -22.84 8.63
N VAL A 48 -15.85 -22.32 9.57
CA VAL A 48 -14.64 -21.53 9.27
C VAL A 48 -13.39 -22.30 9.66
N GLY A 49 -12.44 -22.43 8.73
CA GLY A 49 -11.09 -22.93 8.97
C GLY A 49 -10.08 -21.77 9.06
N LEU A 50 -9.26 -21.75 10.11
CA LEU A 50 -8.22 -20.75 10.34
C LEU A 50 -6.84 -21.42 10.34
N VAL A 51 -5.90 -20.88 9.56
CA VAL A 51 -4.51 -21.34 9.53
C VAL A 51 -3.58 -20.14 9.69
N ALA A 52 -2.60 -20.27 10.59
CA ALA A 52 -1.54 -19.30 10.80
C ALA A 52 -0.21 -19.89 10.31
N VAL A 53 0.49 -19.16 9.43
CA VAL A 53 1.76 -19.60 8.83
C VAL A 53 2.85 -18.58 9.17
N ASP A 54 3.97 -19.08 9.72
CA ASP A 54 5.15 -18.27 10.04
C ASP A 54 5.90 -17.87 8.76
N LYS A 55 6.30 -16.60 8.64
CA LYS A 55 7.25 -16.17 7.63
C LYS A 55 8.63 -16.11 8.29
N GLY A 56 9.32 -17.25 8.23
CA GLY A 56 10.66 -17.42 8.81
C GLY A 56 11.67 -16.40 8.26
N VAL A 57 12.52 -15.88 9.16
CA VAL A 57 13.52 -14.84 8.89
C VAL A 57 14.91 -15.43 9.09
N TYR A 58 15.70 -15.56 8.03
CA TYR A 58 17.16 -15.35 8.00
C TYR A 58 17.59 -15.25 6.53
N VAL A 59 18.20 -14.12 6.14
CA VAL A 59 18.64 -13.75 4.76
C VAL A 59 17.50 -13.37 3.80
N TRP A 60 17.02 -12.13 3.90
CA TRP A 60 15.80 -11.63 3.26
C TRP A 60 15.78 -11.71 1.72
N ASP A 61 16.87 -11.42 1.01
CA ASP A 61 16.90 -11.49 -0.47
C ASP A 61 16.90 -12.91 -1.03
N ILE A 62 17.25 -13.89 -0.20
CA ILE A 62 17.26 -15.31 -0.56
C ILE A 62 15.91 -15.93 -0.20
N VAL A 63 15.37 -15.62 0.98
CA VAL A 63 14.08 -16.14 1.45
C VAL A 63 12.89 -15.59 0.66
N GLU A 64 12.94 -14.33 0.20
CA GLU A 64 11.90 -13.78 -0.70
C GLU A 64 11.85 -14.50 -2.06
N LYS A 65 12.96 -15.12 -2.50
CA LYS A 65 12.97 -15.98 -3.70
C LYS A 65 12.30 -17.35 -3.45
N TYR A 66 12.12 -17.74 -2.19
CA TYR A 66 11.44 -18.98 -1.80
C TYR A 66 10.01 -18.72 -1.30
N ASP A 67 9.54 -17.47 -1.21
CA ASP A 67 8.12 -17.17 -0.99
C ASP A 67 7.35 -17.65 -2.23
N THR A 68 6.52 -18.68 -2.04
CA THR A 68 5.62 -19.15 -3.09
C THR A 68 4.48 -18.17 -3.31
N GLY A 69 4.24 -17.21 -2.41
CA GLY A 69 3.24 -16.17 -2.56
C GLY A 69 3.66 -15.07 -3.54
N CYS A 70 2.77 -14.74 -4.48
CA CYS A 70 3.01 -13.75 -5.53
C CYS A 70 2.51 -12.36 -5.20
N THR A 71 1.43 -12.24 -4.43
CA THR A 71 0.81 -10.95 -4.14
C THR A 71 0.64 -10.73 -2.64
N PRO A 72 0.91 -9.53 -2.11
CA PRO A 72 0.54 -9.18 -0.74
C PRO A 72 -0.93 -8.71 -0.74
N GLY A 73 -1.88 -9.62 -0.58
CA GLY A 73 -3.30 -9.24 -0.51
C GLY A 73 -4.29 -10.36 -0.81
N GLY A 74 -5.53 -9.96 -1.09
CA GLY A 74 -6.57 -10.85 -1.60
C GLY A 74 -6.48 -11.06 -3.11
N GLY A 75 -7.08 -12.15 -3.60
CA GLY A 75 -7.20 -12.49 -5.01
C GLY A 75 -8.47 -11.90 -5.65
N LYS A 76 -8.57 -12.05 -6.97
CA LYS A 76 -9.76 -11.70 -7.75
C LYS A 76 -11.00 -12.52 -7.35
N ASP A 77 -10.78 -13.73 -6.87
CA ASP A 77 -11.77 -14.72 -6.45
C ASP A 77 -11.19 -15.61 -5.34
N GLY A 78 -12.02 -16.46 -4.72
CA GLY A 78 -11.56 -17.32 -3.62
C GLY A 78 -10.37 -18.21 -3.98
N MET A 79 -10.28 -18.66 -5.23
CA MET A 79 -9.25 -19.58 -5.70
C MET A 79 -7.93 -18.84 -5.96
N SER A 80 -7.97 -17.64 -6.53
CA SER A 80 -6.77 -16.81 -6.70
C SER A 80 -6.17 -16.35 -5.37
N VAL A 81 -6.94 -16.24 -4.27
CA VAL A 81 -6.38 -15.99 -2.93
C VAL A 81 -5.42 -17.11 -2.52
N PHE A 82 -5.81 -18.36 -2.70
CA PHE A 82 -4.96 -19.51 -2.38
C PHE A 82 -3.76 -19.58 -3.33
N PHE A 83 -4.01 -19.45 -4.63
CA PHE A 83 -2.96 -19.52 -5.65
C PHE A 83 -1.89 -18.43 -5.47
N ASP A 84 -2.32 -17.19 -5.24
CA ASP A 84 -1.43 -16.04 -5.03
C ASP A 84 -0.72 -16.09 -3.67
N ALA A 85 -1.26 -16.81 -2.70
CA ALA A 85 -0.58 -17.09 -1.45
C ALA A 85 0.40 -18.28 -1.55
N GLY A 86 0.50 -18.93 -2.72
CA GLY A 86 1.37 -20.08 -2.92
C GLY A 86 0.81 -21.38 -2.34
N LEU A 87 -0.52 -21.46 -2.16
CA LEU A 87 -1.23 -22.64 -1.67
C LEU A 87 -2.00 -23.31 -2.80
N LEU A 88 -2.02 -24.64 -2.78
CA LEU A 88 -2.91 -25.46 -3.59
C LEU A 88 -4.16 -25.77 -2.76
N PHE A 89 -5.33 -25.37 -3.24
CA PHE A 89 -6.61 -25.73 -2.66
C PHE A 89 -7.32 -26.73 -3.57
N GLU A 90 -7.77 -27.84 -2.98
CA GLU A 90 -8.52 -28.89 -3.66
C GLU A 90 -9.74 -29.26 -2.81
N SER A 91 -10.91 -29.33 -3.45
CA SER A 91 -12.17 -29.67 -2.80
C SER A 91 -13.03 -30.51 -3.74
N ASN A 92 -13.92 -31.32 -3.17
CA ASN A 92 -14.91 -32.11 -3.90
C ASN A 92 -16.08 -31.26 -4.43
N ALA A 93 -16.29 -30.07 -3.88
CA ALA A 93 -17.45 -29.22 -4.15
C ALA A 93 -17.15 -28.01 -5.07
N ALA A 94 -15.87 -27.71 -5.33
CA ALA A 94 -15.47 -26.64 -6.22
C ALA A 94 -14.22 -27.05 -7.00
N SER A 95 -14.10 -26.57 -8.24
CA SER A 95 -12.85 -26.69 -9.00
C SER A 95 -11.72 -26.04 -8.21
N GLY A 96 -10.72 -26.84 -7.84
CA GLY A 96 -9.56 -26.39 -7.06
C GLY A 96 -8.73 -25.33 -7.78
N THR A 97 -7.71 -24.82 -7.09
CA THR A 97 -6.75 -23.90 -7.71
C THR A 97 -6.01 -24.56 -8.86
N ALA A 98 -5.71 -23.78 -9.90
CA ALA A 98 -4.85 -24.23 -10.97
C ALA A 98 -3.49 -24.70 -10.42
N TYR A 99 -2.97 -25.80 -10.97
CA TYR A 99 -1.67 -26.30 -10.57
C TYR A 99 -0.59 -25.31 -11.02
N ARG A 100 0.27 -24.92 -10.09
CA ARG A 100 1.37 -24.01 -10.40
C ARG A 100 2.46 -24.77 -11.14
N GLN A 101 2.67 -24.41 -12.40
CA GLN A 101 3.69 -25.02 -13.25
C GLN A 101 5.09 -24.41 -13.05
N GLU A 102 5.16 -23.17 -12.57
CA GLU A 102 6.41 -22.43 -12.39
C GLU A 102 6.55 -21.91 -10.95
N LEU A 103 7.74 -22.08 -10.37
CA LEU A 103 8.06 -21.56 -9.04
C LEU A 103 8.05 -20.03 -8.99
N LYS A 104 8.29 -19.36 -10.13
CA LYS A 104 8.33 -17.90 -10.22
C LYS A 104 6.93 -17.34 -10.49
N CYS A 105 6.64 -16.22 -9.85
CA CYS A 105 5.41 -15.47 -10.11
C CYS A 105 5.50 -14.79 -11.47
N PRO A 106 4.41 -14.78 -12.27
CA PRO A 106 4.36 -13.96 -13.47
C PRO A 106 4.64 -12.51 -13.08
N ALA A 107 5.56 -11.86 -13.79
CA ALA A 107 5.93 -10.48 -13.50
C ALA A 107 4.65 -9.62 -13.50
N PRO A 108 4.36 -8.87 -12.42
CA PRO A 108 3.16 -8.05 -12.41
C PRO A 108 3.22 -7.11 -13.61
N SER A 109 2.16 -7.09 -14.42
CA SER A 109 1.91 -5.98 -15.32
C SER A 109 1.96 -4.74 -14.45
N ARG A 110 2.98 -3.91 -14.66
CA ARG A 110 3.28 -2.73 -13.85
C ARG A 110 2.07 -1.82 -13.93
N ARG A 111 1.10 -1.97 -13.02
CA ARG A 111 0.16 -0.89 -12.70
C ARG A 111 1.04 0.29 -12.35
N LYS A 112 0.90 1.39 -13.09
CA LYS A 112 1.53 2.67 -12.76
C LYS A 112 1.31 2.87 -11.26
N ARG A 113 2.40 2.85 -10.50
CA ARG A 113 2.33 3.31 -9.11
C ARG A 113 1.85 4.75 -9.19
N GLU A 114 0.80 5.05 -8.45
CA GLU A 114 0.46 6.42 -8.07
C GLU A 114 1.76 7.11 -7.66
N THR A 115 2.07 8.25 -8.29
CA THR A 115 3.32 8.97 -8.04
C THR A 115 3.38 9.34 -6.58
N THR A 116 4.31 8.71 -5.84
CA THR A 116 4.46 9.03 -4.43
C THR A 116 4.99 10.45 -4.30
N ILE A 117 4.70 11.15 -3.20
CA ILE A 117 5.24 12.51 -2.94
C ILE A 117 6.77 12.55 -3.11
N MET A 118 7.46 11.44 -2.84
CA MET A 118 8.91 11.30 -3.05
C MET A 118 9.32 11.28 -4.53
N ASP A 119 8.51 10.65 -5.40
CA ASP A 119 8.74 10.67 -6.85
C ASP A 119 8.53 12.09 -7.41
N VAL A 120 7.50 12.79 -6.92
CA VAL A 120 7.24 14.20 -7.27
C VAL A 120 8.41 15.10 -6.87
N ARG A 121 8.91 14.98 -5.63
CA ARG A 121 10.09 15.71 -5.17
C ARG A 121 11.31 15.46 -6.05
N THR A 122 11.55 14.20 -6.39
CA THR A 122 12.71 13.82 -7.21
C THR A 122 12.58 14.38 -8.64
N SER A 123 11.38 14.34 -9.20
CA SER A 123 11.07 14.93 -10.51
C SER A 123 11.29 16.45 -10.52
N LEU A 124 10.75 17.16 -9.53
CA LEU A 124 10.91 18.61 -9.41
C LEU A 124 12.38 19.03 -9.29
N LEU A 125 13.19 18.30 -8.52
CA LEU A 125 14.61 18.60 -8.36
C LEU A 125 15.42 18.34 -9.62
N SER A 126 14.98 17.42 -10.48
CA SER A 126 15.67 17.12 -11.74
C SER A 126 15.60 18.28 -12.75
N ASN A 127 14.65 19.21 -12.59
CA ASN A 127 14.53 20.40 -13.43
C ASN A 127 15.62 21.45 -13.18
N TYR A 128 16.35 21.34 -12.06
CA TYR A 128 17.38 22.30 -11.69
C TYR A 128 18.76 21.65 -11.80
N THR A 129 19.69 22.32 -12.47
CA THR A 129 21.10 21.89 -12.55
C THR A 129 21.93 22.50 -11.43
N GLU A 130 21.67 23.76 -11.11
CA GLU A 130 22.40 24.51 -10.10
C GLU A 130 22.05 24.06 -8.68
N LYS A 131 23.09 23.90 -7.86
CA LYS A 131 22.93 23.44 -6.48
C LYS A 131 22.05 24.40 -5.67
N LEU A 132 22.25 25.71 -5.83
CA LEU A 132 21.48 26.74 -5.13
C LEU A 132 19.98 26.62 -5.45
N GLN A 133 19.61 26.46 -6.73
CA GLN A 133 18.21 26.32 -7.13
C GLN A 133 17.57 25.03 -6.60
N ARG A 134 18.33 23.92 -6.55
CA ARG A 134 17.85 22.66 -5.95
C ARG A 134 17.58 22.82 -4.46
N ASP A 135 18.48 23.48 -3.74
CA ASP A 135 18.33 23.72 -2.31
C ASP A 135 17.10 24.63 -2.05
N CYS A 136 16.92 25.69 -2.86
CA CYS A 136 15.74 26.55 -2.79
C CYS A 136 14.43 25.81 -3.12
N CYS A 137 14.44 24.93 -4.11
CA CYS A 137 13.30 24.06 -4.42
C CYS A 137 12.97 23.14 -3.24
N LEU A 138 13.98 22.49 -2.62
CA LEU A 138 13.80 21.66 -1.43
C LEU A 138 13.17 22.43 -0.28
N ASP A 139 13.60 23.66 -0.05
CA ASP A 139 13.04 24.54 0.98
C ASP A 139 11.58 24.93 0.69
N GLY A 140 11.23 25.14 -0.58
CA GLY A 140 9.85 25.38 -1.03
C GLY A 140 8.91 24.21 -0.69
N MET A 141 9.42 22.97 -0.80
CA MET A 141 8.64 21.74 -0.58
C MET A 141 8.44 21.35 0.89
N ARG A 142 9.10 22.04 1.84
CA ARG A 142 8.93 21.77 3.28
C ARG A 142 7.54 22.16 3.76
N ASP A 143 6.97 21.34 4.62
CA ASP A 143 5.74 21.67 5.35
C ASP A 143 6.00 22.78 6.36
N THR A 144 5.19 23.84 6.32
CA THR A 144 5.19 24.89 7.34
C THR A 144 4.05 24.66 8.32
N LEU A 145 4.35 24.80 9.62
CA LEU A 145 3.35 24.70 10.69
C LEU A 145 2.33 25.86 10.66
N LEU A 146 2.68 26.95 9.99
CA LEU A 146 1.82 28.11 9.77
C LEU A 146 1.28 28.11 8.33
N SER A 147 0.02 28.49 8.15
CA SER A 147 -0.70 28.54 6.87
C SER A 147 -0.29 29.73 5.99
N TYR A 148 1.01 30.00 5.89
CA TYR A 148 1.51 31.02 4.96
C TYR A 148 1.50 30.45 3.54
N THR A 149 1.01 31.24 2.59
CA THR A 149 1.02 30.87 1.18
C THR A 149 2.44 30.89 0.61
N CYS A 150 2.66 30.16 -0.48
CA CYS A 150 3.95 30.14 -1.16
C CYS A 150 4.44 31.55 -1.55
N GLU A 151 3.54 32.46 -1.95
CA GLU A 151 3.89 33.84 -2.31
C GLU A 151 4.52 34.59 -1.14
N ARG A 152 3.90 34.50 0.05
CA ARG A 152 4.40 35.16 1.25
C ARG A 152 5.74 34.58 1.71
N ARG A 153 5.97 33.28 1.47
CA ARG A 153 7.23 32.61 1.82
C ARG A 153 8.39 33.06 0.92
N VAL A 154 8.11 33.44 -0.33
CA VAL A 154 9.12 33.93 -1.28
C VAL A 154 9.62 35.33 -0.91
N GLU A 155 8.81 36.17 -0.27
CA GLU A 155 9.22 37.52 0.17
C GLU A 155 10.43 37.49 1.13
N TYR A 156 10.68 36.37 1.80
CA TYR A 156 11.79 36.21 2.74
C TYR A 156 13.05 35.59 2.11
N ILE A 157 13.06 35.37 0.79
CA ILE A 157 14.20 34.76 0.07
C ILE A 157 15.13 35.86 -0.42
N PHE A 158 16.37 35.85 0.07
CA PHE A 158 17.40 36.83 -0.30
C PHE A 158 18.46 36.26 -1.26
N ASP A 159 18.42 34.96 -1.56
CA ASP A 159 19.42 34.24 -2.37
C ASP A 159 19.28 34.46 -3.90
N GLY A 160 18.56 35.50 -4.31
CA GLY A 160 18.40 35.94 -5.70
C GLY A 160 17.12 35.44 -6.40
N GLU A 161 16.81 36.07 -7.53
CA GLU A 161 15.57 35.84 -8.29
C GLU A 161 15.44 34.39 -8.78
N ALA A 162 16.55 33.78 -9.20
CA ALA A 162 16.58 32.40 -9.66
C ALA A 162 16.23 31.40 -8.54
N CYS A 163 16.64 31.67 -7.30
CA CYS A 163 16.28 30.87 -6.12
C CYS A 163 14.82 31.08 -5.74
N ALA A 164 14.37 32.34 -5.71
CA ALA A 164 12.98 32.69 -5.43
C ALA A 164 12.00 32.03 -6.41
N ALA A 165 12.34 32.01 -7.71
CA ALA A 165 11.55 31.34 -8.74
C ALA A 165 11.50 29.82 -8.54
N ALA A 166 12.65 29.20 -8.25
CA ALA A 166 12.72 27.76 -7.98
C ALA A 166 11.91 27.35 -6.75
N PHE A 167 12.00 28.14 -5.68
CA PHE A 167 11.22 27.95 -4.47
C PHE A 167 9.71 28.04 -4.75
N LEU A 168 9.27 29.10 -5.44
CA LEU A 168 7.85 29.34 -5.71
C LEU A 168 7.23 28.20 -6.52
N HIS A 169 7.95 27.77 -7.55
CA HIS A 169 7.55 26.66 -8.42
C HIS A 169 7.36 25.38 -7.60
N CYS A 170 8.38 24.95 -6.86
CA CYS A 170 8.32 23.71 -6.09
C CYS A 170 7.33 23.77 -4.91
N CYS A 171 7.10 24.95 -4.33
CA CYS A 171 6.11 25.16 -3.29
C CYS A 171 4.68 24.96 -3.82
N LYS A 172 4.33 25.59 -4.95
CA LYS A 172 2.98 25.48 -5.55
C LYS A 172 2.67 24.08 -6.04
N ASP A 173 3.63 23.43 -6.69
CA ASP A 173 3.43 22.05 -7.16
C ASP A 173 3.20 21.08 -5.99
N MET A 174 3.89 21.29 -4.87
CA MET A 174 3.66 20.51 -3.66
C MET A 174 2.31 20.81 -2.99
N GLU A 175 1.84 22.06 -3.00
CA GLU A 175 0.49 22.40 -2.52
C GLU A 175 -0.59 21.74 -3.36
N ASN A 176 -0.48 21.78 -4.70
CA ASN A 176 -1.41 21.13 -5.61
C ASN A 176 -1.43 19.61 -5.40
N GLN A 177 -0.26 18.97 -5.32
CA GLN A 177 -0.17 17.53 -5.08
C GLN A 177 -0.78 17.11 -3.74
N ARG A 178 -0.60 17.92 -2.69
CA ARG A 178 -1.26 17.70 -1.39
C ARG A 178 -2.77 17.91 -1.45
N ALA A 179 -3.25 18.86 -2.25
CA ALA A 179 -4.67 19.08 -2.48
C ALA A 179 -5.28 17.90 -3.24
N ASP A 180 -4.63 17.42 -4.29
CA ASP A 180 -5.06 16.26 -5.09
C ASP A 180 -5.09 14.98 -4.25
N SER A 181 -4.05 14.72 -3.44
CA SER A 181 -4.05 13.58 -2.49
C SER A 181 -5.18 13.68 -1.45
N LYS A 182 -5.56 14.90 -1.02
CA LYS A 182 -6.72 15.10 -0.13
C LYS A 182 -8.03 14.84 -0.86
N VAL A 183 -8.17 15.25 -2.11
CA VAL A 183 -9.37 14.96 -2.92
C VAL A 183 -9.50 13.46 -3.17
N GLU A 184 -8.43 12.77 -3.53
CA GLU A 184 -8.43 11.32 -3.76
C GLU A 184 -8.77 10.53 -2.49
N SER A 185 -8.18 10.90 -1.35
CA SER A 185 -8.55 10.29 -0.06
C SER A 185 -10.02 10.53 0.33
N LEU A 186 -10.59 11.70 -0.02
CA LEU A 186 -12.01 12.00 0.17
C LEU A 186 -12.91 11.26 -0.84
N GLN A 187 -12.47 11.03 -2.08
CA GLN A 187 -13.20 10.24 -3.09
C GLN A 187 -13.20 8.75 -2.74
N LEU A 188 -12.09 8.21 -2.26
CA LEU A 188 -12.00 6.85 -1.71
C LEU A 188 -12.96 6.66 -0.53
N ALA A 189 -13.14 7.69 0.31
CA ALA A 189 -14.14 7.69 1.39
C ALA A 189 -15.59 7.76 0.90
N ARG A 190 -15.84 8.32 -0.30
CA ARG A 190 -17.16 8.48 -0.93
C ARG A 190 -17.57 7.33 -1.86
N SER A 191 -16.65 6.45 -2.25
CA SER A 191 -16.95 5.24 -3.03
C SER A 191 -17.65 4.17 -2.17
N LYS A 192 -18.84 4.48 -1.67
CA LYS A 192 -19.84 3.49 -1.25
C LYS A 192 -21.21 3.89 -1.78
N ARG A 193 -21.68 3.01 -2.69
CA ARG A 193 -23.01 2.85 -3.29
C ARG A 193 -23.36 3.79 -4.46
N PRO A 194 -23.76 3.18 -5.58
CA PRO A 194 -25.13 3.28 -6.05
C PRO A 194 -25.87 1.96 -5.78
N GLY A 195 -27.17 2.11 -5.50
CA GLY A 195 -28.07 1.03 -5.08
C GLY A 195 -28.55 0.11 -6.20
#